data_AF-A0A183BWY7-F1
#
_entry.id   AF-A0A183BWY7-F1
#
_cell.length_a   1.000
_cell.length_b   1.000
_cell.length_c   1.000
_cell.angle_alpha   90.00
_cell.angle_beta   90.00
_cell.angle_gamma   90.00
#
_symmetry.space_group_name_H-M   'P 1'
#
loop_
_entity.id
_entity.type
_entity.pdbx_description
1 polymer ?
#
loop_
_entity_poly.entity_id
_entity_poly.type
_entity_poly.pdbx_seq_one_letter_code
_entity_poly.pdbx_strand_id
1 'polypeptide(L)'
;MTSSGEQPCYALVHVANDVEFPSEGQLKDKFEHGDTKSKTDALKTLISMLEAGEKVTSQLMMYMVRFCLPTSDHELKKLLLIFWKVVPKGGDWDRKNQLRCCEALYNMAVRDLSGAASLFLEAVPTFDAEELMDYETMIFYTVLCSIYALDRPDLEEKVINNGDIQQQQNPLVKRLLTTFYNSEYGQFFLALAEMEKYLKQDRYMNPHYQFYTRALRVRAYQQFLTPYNTVSLEVMANCFGVSVEFVDKELFMFISSGALNVRIDAVKGVVEMGQMDGKNQQYKKLLHDGDILLNRIQKLSRVINV
;
A
#
# COMPACT_ATOMS: atom_id res chain seq x y z
N MET A 1 6.60 -36.45 -20.23
CA MET A 1 6.71 -36.78 -18.79
C MET A 1 7.39 -35.62 -18.10
N THR A 2 6.62 -34.61 -17.71
CA THR A 2 7.08 -33.46 -16.94
C THR A 2 6.51 -33.61 -15.54
N SER A 3 7.38 -33.98 -14.61
CA SER A 3 7.10 -34.06 -13.17
C SER A 3 6.70 -32.69 -12.66
N SER A 4 5.40 -32.45 -12.53
CA SER A 4 4.88 -31.39 -11.67
C SER A 4 5.36 -31.66 -10.25
N GLY A 5 6.33 -30.89 -9.77
CA GLY A 5 6.84 -30.99 -8.41
C GLY A 5 5.70 -30.78 -7.42
N GLU A 6 5.29 -31.85 -6.75
CA GLU A 6 4.36 -31.81 -5.64
C GLU A 6 4.97 -30.93 -4.54
N GLN A 7 4.29 -29.84 -4.19
CA GLN A 7 4.67 -29.04 -3.04
C GLN A 7 4.49 -29.91 -1.78
N PRO A 8 5.47 -29.95 -0.86
CA PRO A 8 5.34 -30.72 0.36
C PRO A 8 4.27 -30.10 1.28
N CYS A 9 3.13 -30.79 1.42
CA CYS A 9 2.11 -30.46 2.41
C CYS A 9 2.50 -31.05 3.77
N TYR A 10 2.65 -30.19 4.79
CA TYR A 10 3.04 -30.57 6.16
C TYR A 10 1.83 -30.81 7.09
N ALA A 11 0.62 -30.52 6.63
CA ALA A 11 -0.62 -30.82 7.34
C ALA A 11 -1.64 -31.44 6.37
N LEU A 12 -2.06 -32.68 6.65
CA LEU A 12 -3.19 -33.31 5.98
C LEU A 12 -4.45 -33.01 6.80
N VAL A 13 -5.24 -32.04 6.35
CA VAL A 13 -6.58 -31.84 6.90
C VAL A 13 -7.48 -32.89 6.26
N HIS A 14 -7.94 -33.87 7.03
CA HIS A 14 -8.93 -34.83 6.55
C HIS A 14 -10.27 -34.10 6.36
N VAL A 15 -10.53 -33.65 5.13
CA VAL A 15 -11.87 -33.18 4.75
C VAL A 15 -12.75 -34.42 4.65
N ALA A 16 -13.82 -34.51 5.45
CA ALA A 16 -14.79 -35.58 5.28
C ALA A 16 -15.33 -35.50 3.84
N ASN A 17 -15.48 -36.64 3.15
CA ASN A 17 -15.90 -36.75 1.75
C ASN A 17 -17.29 -36.14 1.44
N ASP A 18 -17.98 -35.56 2.44
CA ASP A 18 -19.35 -35.04 2.36
C ASP A 18 -19.42 -33.52 2.17
N VAL A 19 -18.29 -32.80 2.03
CA VAL A 19 -18.30 -31.36 1.72
C VAL A 19 -18.17 -31.17 0.21
N GLU A 20 -19.32 -31.06 -0.49
CA GLU A 20 -19.32 -30.57 -1.86
C GLU A 20 -18.82 -29.12 -1.88
N PHE A 21 -17.62 -28.93 -2.41
CA PHE A 21 -17.06 -27.62 -2.64
C PHE A 21 -17.90 -26.88 -3.70
N PRO A 22 -18.44 -25.68 -3.41
CA PRO A 22 -19.24 -24.95 -4.38
C PRO A 22 -18.42 -24.63 -5.63
N SER A 23 -19.04 -24.80 -6.81
CA SER A 23 -18.39 -24.49 -8.09
C SER A 23 -17.90 -23.04 -8.15
N GLU A 24 -16.81 -22.78 -8.89
CA GLU A 24 -16.21 -21.44 -9.02
C GLU A 24 -17.24 -20.37 -9.45
N GLY A 25 -18.20 -20.73 -10.30
CA GLY A 25 -19.28 -19.82 -10.73
C GLY A 25 -20.19 -19.38 -9.58
N GLN A 26 -20.56 -20.29 -8.68
CA GLN A 26 -21.37 -19.97 -7.51
C GLN A 26 -20.62 -19.07 -6.52
N LEU A 27 -19.30 -19.21 -6.41
CA LEU A 27 -18.48 -18.32 -5.60
C LEU A 27 -18.38 -16.93 -6.23
N LYS A 28 -18.18 -16.82 -7.54
CA LYS A 28 -18.21 -15.54 -8.25
C LYS A 28 -19.53 -14.81 -8.02
N ASP A 29 -20.66 -15.48 -8.23
CA ASP A 29 -21.99 -14.89 -8.01
C ASP A 29 -22.18 -14.41 -6.56
N LYS A 30 -21.71 -15.20 -5.57
CA LYS A 30 -21.74 -14.82 -4.15
C LYS A 30 -20.87 -13.60 -3.85
N PHE A 31 -19.73 -13.41 -4.51
CA PHE A 31 -18.89 -12.23 -4.30
C PHE A 31 -19.47 -10.96 -4.95
N GLU A 32 -20.09 -11.10 -6.12
CA GLU A 32 -20.70 -9.99 -6.85
C GLU A 32 -21.99 -9.50 -6.20
N HIS A 33 -22.93 -10.41 -5.97
CA HIS A 33 -24.31 -10.10 -5.60
C HIS A 33 -24.64 -10.42 -4.14
N GLY A 34 -23.78 -11.16 -3.44
CA GLY A 34 -24.02 -11.56 -2.06
C GLY A 34 -23.90 -10.40 -1.06
N ASP A 35 -24.66 -10.50 0.02
CA ASP A 35 -24.55 -9.59 1.17
C ASP A 35 -23.24 -9.84 1.93
N THR A 36 -22.85 -8.94 2.84
CA THR A 36 -21.57 -8.97 3.56
C THR A 36 -21.32 -10.32 4.24
N LYS A 37 -22.37 -10.92 4.83
CA LYS A 37 -22.29 -12.27 5.45
C LYS A 37 -22.02 -13.36 4.42
N SER A 38 -22.69 -13.32 3.28
CA SER A 38 -22.50 -14.28 2.19
C SER A 38 -21.08 -14.20 1.61
N LYS A 39 -20.51 -12.99 1.51
CA LYS A 39 -19.11 -12.78 1.10
C LYS A 39 -18.13 -13.34 2.13
N THR A 40 -18.40 -13.14 3.42
CA THR A 40 -17.61 -13.70 4.52
C THR A 40 -17.59 -15.23 4.48
N ASP A 41 -18.75 -15.86 4.27
CA ASP A 41 -18.83 -17.32 4.19
C ASP A 41 -18.19 -17.85 2.91
N ALA A 42 -18.40 -17.18 1.76
CA ALA A 42 -17.72 -17.52 0.52
C ALA A 42 -16.19 -17.43 0.64
N LEU A 43 -15.67 -16.42 1.35
CA LEU A 43 -14.24 -16.25 1.58
C LEU A 43 -13.68 -17.34 2.51
N LYS A 44 -14.42 -17.76 3.55
CA LYS A 44 -14.03 -18.90 4.39
C LYS A 44 -13.99 -20.21 3.61
N THR A 45 -15.00 -20.45 2.75
CA THR A 45 -15.02 -21.62 1.88
C THR A 45 -13.84 -21.62 0.92
N LEU A 46 -13.51 -20.45 0.34
CA LEU A 46 -12.38 -20.30 -0.56
C LEU A 46 -11.03 -20.54 0.15
N ILE A 47 -10.86 -20.06 1.38
CA ILE A 47 -9.67 -20.36 2.20
C ILE A 47 -9.58 -21.86 2.47
N SER A 48 -10.71 -22.51 2.79
CA SER A 48 -10.75 -23.96 3.05
C SER A 48 -10.39 -24.77 1.80
N MET A 49 -10.84 -24.35 0.61
CA MET A 49 -10.46 -24.95 -0.68
C MET A 49 -8.96 -24.82 -0.95
N LEU A 50 -8.37 -23.65 -0.66
CA LEU A 50 -6.93 -23.44 -0.79
C LEU A 50 -6.12 -24.31 0.16
N GLU A 51 -6.55 -24.43 1.43
CA GLU A 51 -5.90 -25.30 2.42
C GLU A 51 -6.00 -26.79 2.05
N ALA A 52 -7.10 -27.20 1.42
CA ALA A 52 -7.28 -28.55 0.89
C ALA A 52 -6.41 -28.84 -0.35
N GLY A 53 -5.72 -27.83 -0.89
CA GLY A 53 -4.84 -27.96 -2.06
C GLY A 53 -5.57 -27.91 -3.40
N GLU A 54 -6.84 -27.48 -3.44
CA GLU A 54 -7.55 -27.28 -4.71
C GLU A 54 -6.95 -26.10 -5.49
N LYS A 55 -6.80 -26.29 -6.81
CA LYS A 55 -6.28 -25.25 -7.71
C LYS A 55 -7.35 -24.19 -7.93
N VAL A 56 -7.31 -23.13 -7.13
CA VAL A 56 -8.12 -21.93 -7.38
C VAL A 56 -7.61 -21.18 -8.61
N THR A 57 -8.51 -20.78 -9.52
CA THR A 57 -8.18 -19.96 -10.69
C THR A 57 -7.81 -18.52 -10.32
N SER A 58 -6.94 -17.89 -11.14
CA SER A 58 -6.55 -16.49 -10.94
C SER A 58 -7.73 -15.52 -11.02
N GLN A 59 -8.71 -15.83 -11.86
CA GLN A 59 -9.93 -15.03 -11.99
C GLN A 59 -10.70 -14.97 -10.68
N LEU A 60 -10.92 -16.11 -10.00
CA LEU A 60 -11.65 -16.10 -8.73
C LEU A 60 -10.94 -15.25 -7.67
N MET A 61 -9.60 -15.23 -7.66
CA MET A 61 -8.81 -14.35 -6.79
C MET A 61 -9.01 -12.87 -7.13
N MET A 62 -9.00 -12.50 -8.42
CA MET A 62 -9.24 -11.13 -8.87
C MET A 62 -10.65 -10.65 -8.52
N TYR A 63 -11.68 -11.47 -8.74
CA TYR A 63 -13.07 -11.17 -8.36
C TYR A 63 -13.18 -10.97 -6.83
N MET A 64 -12.58 -11.88 -6.06
CA MET A 64 -12.57 -11.77 -4.61
C MET A 64 -11.93 -10.43 -4.18
N VAL A 65 -10.74 -10.06 -4.69
CA VAL A 65 -10.10 -8.78 -4.35
C VAL A 65 -10.98 -7.60 -4.77
N ARG A 66 -11.53 -7.61 -5.99
CA ARG A 66 -12.37 -6.53 -6.53
C ARG A 66 -13.60 -6.24 -5.67
N PHE A 67 -14.25 -7.28 -5.14
CA PHE A 67 -15.50 -7.12 -4.37
C PHE A 67 -15.32 -7.13 -2.86
N CYS A 68 -14.30 -7.81 -2.34
CA CYS A 68 -14.06 -7.91 -0.91
C CYS A 68 -13.22 -6.74 -0.37
N LEU A 69 -12.18 -6.31 -1.10
CA LEU A 69 -11.25 -5.28 -0.63
C LEU A 69 -11.91 -3.93 -0.28
N PRO A 70 -12.90 -3.41 -1.04
CA PRO A 70 -13.55 -2.13 -0.75
C PRO A 70 -14.50 -2.18 0.46
N THR A 71 -14.77 -3.37 1.00
CA THR A 71 -15.74 -3.54 2.09
C THR A 71 -15.18 -2.98 3.40
N SER A 72 -16.01 -2.29 4.18
CA SER A 72 -15.58 -1.70 5.45
C SER A 72 -15.49 -2.70 6.61
N ASP A 73 -16.06 -3.89 6.45
CA ASP A 73 -16.18 -4.91 7.50
C ASP A 73 -14.81 -5.40 8.02
N HIS A 74 -14.68 -5.40 9.35
CA HIS A 74 -13.49 -5.86 10.05
C HIS A 74 -13.26 -7.36 9.93
N GLU A 75 -14.31 -8.18 9.88
CA GLU A 75 -14.16 -9.63 9.75
C GLU A 75 -13.62 -10.00 8.38
N LEU A 76 -14.19 -9.40 7.33
CA LEU A 76 -13.75 -9.61 5.96
C LEU A 76 -12.29 -9.19 5.76
N LYS A 77 -11.87 -8.05 6.34
CA LYS A 77 -10.46 -7.61 6.32
C LYS A 77 -9.52 -8.58 7.02
N LYS A 78 -9.94 -9.17 8.15
CA LYS A 78 -9.15 -10.20 8.85
C LYS A 78 -9.04 -11.49 8.02
N LEU A 79 -10.13 -11.89 7.36
CA LEU A 79 -10.11 -13.05 6.46
C LEU A 79 -9.24 -12.81 5.23
N LEU A 80 -9.24 -11.60 4.65
CA LEU A 80 -8.32 -11.21 3.58
C LEU A 80 -6.86 -11.33 4.02
N LEU A 81 -6.52 -10.88 5.23
CA LEU A 81 -5.18 -11.04 5.83
C LEU A 81 -4.76 -12.52 5.93
N ILE A 82 -5.69 -13.42 6.25
CA ILE A 82 -5.44 -14.86 6.32
C ILE A 82 -5.29 -15.44 4.92
N PHE A 83 -6.20 -15.10 4.01
CA PHE A 83 -6.18 -15.52 2.62
C PHE A 83 -4.81 -15.25 1.98
N TRP A 84 -4.28 -14.04 2.12
CA TRP A 84 -2.96 -13.69 1.55
C TRP A 84 -1.78 -14.48 2.12
N LYS A 85 -1.91 -15.04 3.33
CA LYS A 85 -0.89 -15.93 3.91
C LYS A 85 -0.99 -17.36 3.39
N VAL A 86 -2.20 -17.80 3.03
CA VAL A 86 -2.48 -19.16 2.57
C VAL A 86 -2.28 -19.30 1.07
N VAL A 87 -2.47 -18.23 0.29
CA VAL A 87 -2.34 -18.28 -1.17
C VAL A 87 -0.96 -18.80 -1.59
N PRO A 88 -0.91 -19.87 -2.41
CA PRO A 88 0.36 -20.37 -2.92
C PRO A 88 0.98 -19.34 -3.86
N LYS A 89 2.18 -18.86 -3.52
CA LYS A 89 2.98 -17.95 -4.38
C LYS A 89 3.65 -18.67 -5.57
N GLY A 90 3.36 -19.96 -5.74
CA GLY A 90 3.82 -20.79 -6.86
C GLY A 90 2.86 -20.76 -8.05
N GLY A 91 3.31 -21.27 -9.19
CA GLY A 91 2.49 -21.40 -10.39
C GLY A 91 3.13 -20.78 -11.64
N ASP A 92 2.32 -20.77 -12.70
CA ASP A 92 2.67 -20.23 -14.02
C ASP A 92 2.98 -18.72 -13.94
N TRP A 93 3.79 -18.25 -14.89
CA TRP A 93 4.27 -16.87 -14.88
C TRP A 93 3.12 -15.85 -15.02
N ASP A 94 2.12 -16.13 -15.86
CA ASP A 94 0.94 -15.26 -16.03
C ASP A 94 0.11 -15.15 -14.73
N ARG A 95 -0.11 -16.29 -14.06
CA ARG A 95 -0.77 -16.33 -12.75
C ARG A 95 -0.02 -15.53 -11.70
N LYS A 96 1.32 -15.55 -11.72
CA LYS A 96 2.13 -14.74 -10.81
C LYS A 96 1.96 -13.25 -11.07
N ASN A 97 1.88 -12.82 -12.33
CA ASN A 97 1.66 -11.40 -12.66
C ASN A 97 0.28 -10.91 -12.22
N GLN A 98 -0.76 -11.69 -12.46
CA GLN A 98 -2.11 -11.39 -11.96
C GLN A 98 -2.16 -11.31 -10.42
N LEU A 99 -1.45 -12.24 -9.75
CA LEU A 99 -1.35 -12.23 -8.30
C LEU A 99 -0.58 -11.02 -7.77
N ARG A 100 0.49 -10.57 -8.45
CA ARG A 100 1.24 -9.35 -8.10
C ARG A 100 0.35 -8.12 -8.12
N CYS A 101 -0.47 -7.94 -9.16
CA CYS A 101 -1.44 -6.83 -9.23
C CYS A 101 -2.43 -6.85 -8.07
N CYS A 102 -2.92 -8.05 -7.72
CA CYS A 102 -3.83 -8.23 -6.59
C CYS A 102 -3.15 -7.94 -5.24
N GLU A 103 -1.91 -8.42 -5.05
CA GLU A 103 -1.12 -8.22 -3.83
C GLU A 103 -0.76 -6.72 -3.67
N ALA A 104 -0.43 -6.04 -4.76
CA ALA A 104 -0.13 -4.61 -4.76
C ALA A 104 -1.35 -3.77 -4.36
N LEU A 105 -2.52 -4.09 -4.90
CA LEU A 105 -3.77 -3.42 -4.53
C LEU A 105 -4.16 -3.67 -3.07
N TYR A 106 -3.91 -4.88 -2.59
CA TYR A 106 -4.09 -5.20 -1.17
C TYR A 106 -3.11 -4.41 -0.28
N ASN A 107 -1.84 -4.29 -0.65
CA ASN A 107 -0.84 -3.51 0.09
C ASN A 107 -1.25 -2.03 0.17
N MET A 108 -1.80 -1.46 -0.90
CA MET A 108 -2.39 -0.12 -0.86
C MET A 108 -3.51 -0.02 0.19
N ALA A 109 -4.42 -0.98 0.24
CA ALA A 109 -5.50 -0.99 1.24
C ALA A 109 -4.97 -1.11 2.68
N VAL A 110 -3.85 -1.81 2.90
CA VAL A 110 -3.19 -1.92 4.22
C VAL A 110 -2.30 -0.71 4.53
N ARG A 111 -2.17 0.25 3.59
CA ARG A 111 -1.30 1.45 3.66
C ARG A 111 0.20 1.17 3.54
N ASP A 112 0.58 0.00 3.02
CA ASP A 112 1.95 -0.29 2.62
C ASP A 112 2.20 0.13 1.17
N LEU A 113 2.43 1.44 0.99
CA LEU A 113 2.71 2.05 -0.29
C LEU A 113 4.08 1.62 -0.87
N SER A 114 5.04 1.28 -0.01
CA SER A 114 6.37 0.88 -0.43
C SER A 114 6.36 -0.51 -1.05
N GLY A 115 5.72 -1.47 -0.39
CA GLY A 115 5.50 -2.80 -0.94
C GLY A 115 4.60 -2.79 -2.18
N ALA A 116 3.59 -1.91 -2.21
CA ALA A 116 2.73 -1.75 -3.39
C ALA A 116 3.53 -1.22 -4.60
N ALA A 117 4.39 -0.21 -4.42
CA ALA A 117 5.17 0.37 -5.51
C ALA A 117 6.08 -0.65 -6.21
N SER A 118 6.81 -1.47 -5.44
CA SER A 118 7.69 -2.49 -6.03
C SER A 118 6.92 -3.51 -6.86
N LEU A 119 5.77 -3.98 -6.35
CA LEU A 119 4.94 -4.96 -7.05
C LEU A 119 4.28 -4.38 -8.30
N PHE A 120 3.82 -3.12 -8.24
CA PHE A 120 3.24 -2.45 -9.39
C PHE A 120 4.26 -2.19 -10.49
N LEU A 121 5.47 -1.73 -10.14
CA LEU A 121 6.54 -1.47 -11.12
C LEU A 121 6.96 -2.75 -11.85
N GLU A 122 7.02 -3.89 -11.15
CA GLU A 122 7.27 -5.19 -11.79
C GLU A 122 6.13 -5.63 -12.72
N ALA A 123 4.89 -5.22 -12.43
CA ALA A 123 3.71 -5.65 -13.16
C ALA A 123 3.38 -4.80 -14.40
N VAL A 124 3.87 -3.55 -14.48
CA VAL A 124 3.62 -2.63 -15.61
C VAL A 124 3.87 -3.27 -17.00
N PRO A 125 5.05 -3.85 -17.29
CA PRO A 125 5.35 -4.32 -18.66
C PRO A 125 4.52 -5.55 -19.08
N THR A 126 3.89 -6.23 -18.13
CA THR A 126 3.28 -7.55 -18.32
C THR A 126 1.89 -7.61 -17.71
N PHE A 127 1.16 -6.49 -17.84
CA PHE A 127 -0.16 -6.34 -17.28
C PHE A 127 -1.15 -7.28 -17.97
N ASP A 128 -1.83 -8.11 -17.17
CA ASP A 128 -2.81 -9.09 -17.63
C ASP A 128 -3.96 -9.23 -16.61
N ALA A 129 -4.41 -8.11 -16.04
CA ALA A 129 -5.42 -8.08 -14.97
C ALA A 129 -6.57 -7.09 -15.25
N GLU A 130 -7.09 -7.10 -16.48
CA GLU A 130 -8.19 -6.23 -16.94
C GLU A 130 -9.50 -6.45 -16.14
N GLU A 131 -9.71 -7.65 -15.58
CA GLU A 131 -10.86 -7.92 -14.71
C GLU A 131 -10.83 -7.11 -13.40
N LEU A 132 -9.66 -6.67 -12.96
CA LEU A 132 -9.45 -5.95 -11.70
C LEU A 132 -9.50 -4.43 -11.89
N MET A 133 -8.77 -3.91 -12.89
CA MET A 133 -8.65 -2.48 -13.20
C MET A 133 -8.17 -2.28 -14.63
N ASP A 134 -8.40 -1.09 -15.18
CA ASP A 134 -7.85 -0.71 -16.48
C ASP A 134 -6.34 -0.38 -16.37
N TYR A 135 -5.61 -0.51 -17.48
CA TYR A 135 -4.18 -0.22 -17.51
C TYR A 135 -3.86 1.24 -17.11
N GLU A 136 -4.67 2.20 -17.52
CA GLU A 136 -4.53 3.61 -17.11
C GLU A 136 -4.64 3.79 -15.59
N THR A 137 -5.54 3.05 -14.95
CA THR A 137 -5.74 3.08 -13.50
C THR A 137 -4.59 2.41 -12.77
N MET A 138 -4.05 1.33 -13.32
CA MET A 138 -2.85 0.70 -12.81
C MET A 138 -1.65 1.66 -12.85
N ILE A 139 -1.40 2.31 -13.99
CA ILE A 139 -0.34 3.32 -14.16
C ILE A 139 -0.49 4.43 -13.12
N PHE A 140 -1.73 4.91 -12.90
CA PHE A 140 -2.03 5.91 -11.87
C PHE A 140 -1.59 5.45 -10.47
N TYR A 141 -1.92 4.23 -10.06
CA TYR A 141 -1.49 3.67 -8.77
C TYR A 141 0.02 3.47 -8.69
N THR A 142 0.64 2.96 -9.76
CA THR A 142 2.09 2.75 -9.83
C THR A 142 2.83 4.06 -9.58
N VAL A 143 2.47 5.13 -10.27
CA VAL A 143 3.16 6.42 -10.12
C VAL A 143 2.93 7.00 -8.73
N LEU A 144 1.70 6.98 -8.21
CA LEU A 144 1.41 7.55 -6.89
C LEU A 144 2.14 6.79 -5.76
N CYS A 145 2.16 5.46 -5.82
CA CYS A 145 2.92 4.65 -4.87
C CYS A 145 4.43 4.88 -5.02
N SER A 146 4.92 5.03 -6.26
CA SER A 146 6.35 5.24 -6.54
C SER A 146 6.87 6.58 -6.03
N ILE A 147 6.09 7.66 -6.14
CA ILE A 147 6.46 8.98 -5.56
C ILE A 147 6.63 8.86 -4.05
N TYR A 148 5.81 8.03 -3.38
CA TYR A 148 5.95 7.79 -1.96
C TYR A 148 7.09 6.82 -1.61
N ALA A 149 7.35 5.81 -2.43
CA ALA A 149 8.22 4.70 -2.05
C ALA A 149 9.68 4.93 -2.41
N LEU A 150 9.93 5.41 -3.64
CA LEU A 150 11.25 5.46 -4.23
C LEU A 150 12.01 6.73 -3.86
N ASP A 151 13.33 6.61 -3.82
CA ASP A 151 14.21 7.76 -3.77
C ASP A 151 14.39 8.37 -5.16
N ARG A 152 14.92 9.59 -5.21
CA ARG A 152 15.08 10.37 -6.45
C ARG A 152 15.78 9.62 -7.60
N PRO A 153 16.92 8.92 -7.41
CA PRO A 153 17.57 8.21 -8.52
C PRO A 153 16.70 7.04 -9.04
N ASP A 154 16.11 6.27 -8.13
CA ASP A 154 15.22 5.17 -8.48
C ASP A 154 13.96 5.63 -9.21
N LEU A 155 13.42 6.78 -8.82
CA LEU A 155 12.25 7.38 -9.47
C LEU A 155 12.56 7.79 -10.91
N GLU A 156 13.75 8.33 -11.16
CA GLU A 156 14.21 8.67 -12.50
C GLU A 156 14.36 7.42 -13.37
N GLU A 157 15.07 6.41 -12.87
CA GLU A 157 15.34 5.18 -13.60
C GLU A 157 14.06 4.37 -13.88
N LYS A 158 13.25 4.11 -12.84
CA LYS A 158 12.13 3.15 -12.90
C LYS A 158 10.83 3.75 -13.41
N VAL A 159 10.63 5.07 -13.24
CA VAL A 159 9.36 5.73 -13.58
C VAL A 159 9.51 6.76 -14.69
N ILE A 160 10.45 7.70 -14.54
CA ILE A 160 10.58 8.80 -15.51
C ILE A 160 11.13 8.29 -16.83
N ASN A 161 12.15 7.43 -16.81
CA ASN A 161 12.77 6.90 -18.03
C ASN A 161 12.02 5.71 -18.64
N ASN A 162 10.99 5.20 -17.96
CA ASN A 162 10.22 4.06 -18.44
C ASN A 162 9.19 4.49 -19.49
N GLY A 163 9.36 3.98 -20.72
CA GLY A 163 8.50 4.31 -21.86
C GLY A 163 7.04 3.87 -21.70
N ASP A 164 6.79 2.75 -21.02
CA ASP A 164 5.43 2.20 -20.85
C ASP A 164 4.57 3.13 -19.97
N ILE A 165 5.21 3.70 -18.93
CA ILE A 165 4.54 4.60 -18.00
C ILE A 165 4.32 5.97 -18.65
N GLN A 166 5.28 6.47 -19.44
CA GLN A 166 5.14 7.77 -20.10
C GLN A 166 4.00 7.84 -21.14
N GLN A 167 3.73 6.74 -21.85
CA GLN A 167 2.76 6.72 -22.95
C GLN A 167 1.31 6.78 -22.47
N GLN A 168 1.00 6.15 -21.33
CA GLN A 168 -0.37 5.96 -20.83
C GLN A 168 -0.67 6.78 -19.56
N GLN A 169 0.15 7.79 -19.27
CA GLN A 169 0.01 8.62 -18.09
C GLN A 169 -1.08 9.68 -18.24
N ASN A 170 -2.02 9.70 -17.29
CA ASN A 170 -2.96 10.80 -17.12
C ASN A 170 -2.23 12.15 -16.96
N PRO A 171 -2.69 13.25 -17.60
CA PRO A 171 -2.01 14.55 -17.55
C PRO A 171 -1.77 15.08 -16.13
N LEU A 172 -2.70 14.81 -15.22
CA LEU A 172 -2.61 15.22 -13.81
C LEU A 172 -1.50 14.50 -13.06
N VAL A 173 -1.37 13.19 -13.25
CA VAL A 173 -0.33 12.37 -12.62
C VAL A 173 1.04 12.75 -13.16
N LYS A 174 1.12 12.97 -14.48
CA LYS A 174 2.35 13.45 -15.12
C LYS A 174 2.79 14.79 -14.55
N ARG A 175 1.86 15.74 -14.42
CA ARG A 175 2.13 17.04 -13.78
C ARG A 175 2.62 16.89 -12.34
N LEU A 176 1.97 16.02 -11.55
CA LEU A 176 2.38 15.74 -10.17
C LEU A 176 3.80 15.17 -10.09
N LEU A 177 4.13 14.19 -10.94
CA LEU A 177 5.44 13.55 -11.00
C LEU A 177 6.53 14.54 -11.44
N THR A 178 6.30 15.31 -12.52
CA THR A 178 7.27 16.28 -13.04
C THR A 178 7.52 17.42 -12.05
N THR A 179 6.47 17.98 -11.44
CA THR A 179 6.62 19.06 -10.44
C THR A 179 7.35 18.59 -9.19
N PHE A 180 7.11 17.36 -8.74
CA PHE A 180 7.85 16.73 -7.64
C PHE A 180 9.33 16.52 -7.98
N TYR A 181 9.62 15.95 -9.16
CA TYR A 181 10.99 15.66 -9.59
C TYR A 181 11.82 16.94 -9.81
N ASN A 182 11.21 17.97 -10.40
CA ASN A 182 11.86 19.28 -10.63
C ASN A 182 11.96 20.13 -9.36
N SER A 183 11.42 19.65 -8.22
CA SER A 183 11.41 20.38 -6.94
C SER A 183 10.61 21.71 -7.00
N GLU A 184 9.55 21.75 -7.82
CA GLU A 184 8.61 22.88 -7.95
C GLU A 184 7.45 22.73 -6.95
N TYR A 185 7.73 22.91 -5.66
CA TYR A 185 6.83 22.54 -4.57
C TYR A 185 5.48 23.27 -4.56
N GLY A 186 5.44 24.56 -4.91
CA GLY A 186 4.18 25.30 -5.01
C GLY A 186 3.23 24.73 -6.07
N GLN A 187 3.75 24.37 -7.25
CA GLN A 187 2.94 23.71 -8.28
C GLN A 187 2.55 22.29 -7.88
N PHE A 188 3.44 21.58 -7.19
CA PHE A 188 3.16 20.25 -6.65
C PHE A 188 1.97 20.27 -5.68
N PHE A 189 1.86 21.27 -4.79
CA PHE A 189 0.71 21.39 -3.87
C PHE A 189 -0.62 21.65 -4.60
N LEU A 190 -0.59 22.45 -5.67
CA LEU A 190 -1.77 22.67 -6.51
C LEU A 190 -2.19 21.38 -7.23
N ALA A 191 -1.24 20.66 -7.83
CA ALA A 191 -1.48 19.37 -8.47
C ALA A 191 -1.99 18.32 -7.46
N LEU A 192 -1.46 18.33 -6.23
CA LEU A 192 -1.88 17.43 -5.15
C LEU A 192 -3.32 17.71 -4.71
N ALA A 193 -3.72 18.99 -4.63
CA ALA A 193 -5.09 19.39 -4.30
C ALA A 193 -6.11 18.99 -5.38
N GLU A 194 -5.71 19.05 -6.65
CA GLU A 194 -6.51 18.52 -7.77
C GLU A 194 -6.62 16.99 -7.66
N MET A 195 -5.51 16.31 -7.39
CA MET A 195 -5.45 14.85 -7.26
C MET A 195 -6.27 14.34 -6.07
N GLU A 196 -6.35 15.07 -4.95
CA GLU A 196 -7.20 14.71 -3.81
C GLU A 196 -8.69 14.55 -4.21
N LYS A 197 -9.18 15.33 -5.17
CA LYS A 197 -10.56 15.21 -5.65
C LYS A 197 -10.78 13.86 -6.35
N TYR A 198 -9.80 13.38 -7.11
CA TYR A 198 -9.83 12.07 -7.74
C TYR A 198 -9.76 10.94 -6.69
N LEU A 199 -8.89 11.07 -5.69
CA LEU A 199 -8.80 10.06 -4.61
C LEU A 199 -10.11 9.90 -3.83
N LYS A 200 -10.89 10.96 -3.70
CA LYS A 200 -12.21 10.91 -3.06
C LYS A 200 -13.25 10.16 -3.90
N GLN A 201 -13.07 10.09 -5.21
CA GLN A 201 -13.99 9.37 -6.11
C GLN A 201 -13.56 7.91 -6.30
N ASP A 202 -12.28 7.62 -6.13
CA ASP A 202 -11.70 6.30 -6.30
C ASP A 202 -12.23 5.28 -5.27
N ARG A 203 -12.60 4.10 -5.76
CA ARG A 203 -13.14 3.00 -4.95
C ARG A 203 -12.15 2.49 -3.89
N TYR A 204 -10.87 2.36 -4.23
CA TYR A 204 -9.86 1.73 -3.36
C TYR A 204 -9.12 2.76 -2.51
N MET A 205 -8.85 3.95 -3.06
CA MET A 205 -8.11 4.98 -2.34
C MET A 205 -8.99 5.86 -1.44
N ASN A 206 -10.31 5.95 -1.67
CA ASN A 206 -11.20 6.80 -0.87
C ASN A 206 -11.09 6.55 0.65
N PRO A 207 -11.11 5.32 1.19
CA PRO A 207 -11.02 5.14 2.65
C PRO A 207 -9.73 5.70 3.27
N HIS A 208 -8.68 5.90 2.47
CA HIS A 208 -7.35 6.31 2.90
C HIS A 208 -6.83 7.56 2.18
N TYR A 209 -7.71 8.37 1.55
CA TYR A 209 -7.30 9.55 0.77
C TYR A 209 -6.48 10.56 1.60
N GLN A 210 -6.84 10.75 2.87
CA GLN A 210 -6.12 11.63 3.79
C GLN A 210 -4.72 11.12 4.10
N PHE A 211 -4.56 9.79 4.17
CA PHE A 211 -3.26 9.18 4.40
C PHE A 211 -2.34 9.41 3.21
N TYR A 212 -2.82 9.19 1.97
CA TYR A 212 -2.02 9.40 0.76
C TYR A 212 -1.57 10.85 0.59
N THR A 213 -2.48 11.82 0.72
CA THR A 213 -2.14 13.25 0.62
C THR A 213 -1.18 13.70 1.71
N ARG A 214 -1.35 13.19 2.94
CA ARG A 214 -0.40 13.43 4.04
C ARG A 214 0.97 12.83 3.76
N ALA A 215 1.02 11.60 3.27
CA ALA A 215 2.26 10.88 2.98
C ALA A 215 3.09 11.55 1.87
N LEU A 216 2.43 12.03 0.81
CA LEU A 216 3.08 12.77 -0.28
C LEU A 216 3.61 14.13 0.18
N ARG A 217 2.89 14.85 1.05
CA ARG A 217 3.38 16.10 1.65
C ARG A 217 4.62 15.87 2.51
N VAL A 218 4.62 14.82 3.34
CA VAL A 218 5.81 14.45 4.14
C VAL A 218 7.02 14.22 3.23
N ARG A 219 6.86 13.47 2.13
CA ARG A 219 7.95 13.25 1.17
C ARG A 219 8.46 14.54 0.52
N ALA A 220 7.57 15.45 0.14
CA ALA A 220 7.97 16.75 -0.41
C ALA A 220 8.75 17.59 0.62
N TYR A 221 8.30 17.63 1.88
CA TYR A 221 9.01 18.30 2.96
C TYR A 221 10.38 17.65 3.25
N GLN A 222 10.46 16.31 3.26
CA GLN A 222 11.74 15.60 3.41
C GLN A 222 12.72 15.97 2.30
N GLN A 223 12.27 15.95 1.03
CA GLN A 223 13.10 16.31 -0.12
C GLN A 223 13.61 17.75 -0.03
N PHE A 224 12.75 18.69 0.37
CA PHE A 224 13.14 20.09 0.55
C PHE A 224 14.15 20.27 1.69
N LEU A 225 13.98 19.58 2.81
CA LEU A 225 14.79 19.76 4.02
C LEU A 225 16.14 19.02 3.96
N THR A 226 16.24 17.91 3.21
CA THR A 226 17.46 17.09 3.09
C THR A 226 18.75 17.87 2.78
N PRO A 227 18.78 18.84 1.84
CA PRO A 227 20.00 19.58 1.54
C PRO A 227 20.37 20.68 2.55
N TYR A 228 19.50 21.00 3.52
CA TYR A 228 19.71 22.11 4.46
C TYR A 228 19.90 21.62 5.89
N ASN A 229 20.89 22.14 6.60
CA ASN A 229 21.00 21.93 8.06
C ASN A 229 20.02 22.83 8.84
N THR A 230 19.80 24.05 8.34
CA THR A 230 18.90 25.05 8.91
C THR A 230 18.23 25.83 7.79
N VAL A 231 16.92 26.10 7.90
CA VAL A 231 16.16 26.89 6.92
C VAL A 231 15.15 27.79 7.63
N SER A 232 14.93 29.00 7.11
CA SER A 232 13.87 29.90 7.61
C SER A 232 12.48 29.41 7.20
N LEU A 233 11.52 29.50 8.11
CA LEU A 233 10.11 29.17 7.84
C LEU A 233 9.51 30.05 6.74
N GLU A 234 9.96 31.31 6.60
CA GLU A 234 9.48 32.22 5.55
C GLU A 234 9.90 31.75 4.15
N VAL A 235 11.16 31.35 4.00
CA VAL A 235 11.69 30.82 2.73
C VAL A 235 10.95 29.55 2.35
N MET A 236 10.76 28.66 3.33
CA MET A 236 10.02 27.43 3.13
C MET A 236 8.56 27.72 2.71
N ALA A 237 7.85 28.58 3.42
CA ALA A 237 6.48 28.98 3.09
C ALA A 237 6.37 29.54 1.65
N ASN A 238 7.30 30.40 1.24
CA ASN A 238 7.35 30.96 -0.11
C ASN A 238 7.60 29.88 -1.18
N CYS A 239 8.50 28.92 -0.94
CA CYS A 239 8.77 27.83 -1.88
C CYS A 239 7.55 26.90 -2.09
N PHE A 240 6.80 26.64 -1.02
CA PHE A 240 5.60 25.80 -1.05
C PHE A 240 4.33 26.57 -1.44
N GLY A 241 4.39 27.91 -1.55
CA GLY A 241 3.25 28.74 -1.93
C GLY A 241 2.15 28.81 -0.87
N VAL A 242 2.51 28.72 0.41
CA VAL A 242 1.59 28.66 1.56
C VAL A 242 1.99 29.69 2.62
N SER A 243 1.14 29.90 3.63
CA SER A 243 1.46 30.79 4.75
C SER A 243 2.43 30.14 5.74
N VAL A 244 3.19 30.97 6.46
CA VAL A 244 4.10 30.51 7.53
C VAL A 244 3.33 29.74 8.61
N GLU A 245 2.15 30.22 9.00
CA GLU A 245 1.29 29.54 9.98
C GLU A 245 0.84 28.14 9.53
N PHE A 246 0.64 27.95 8.22
CA PHE A 246 0.28 26.66 7.68
C PHE A 246 1.44 25.68 7.77
N VAL A 247 2.64 26.10 7.36
CA VAL A 247 3.86 25.28 7.44
C VAL A 247 4.19 24.92 8.89
N ASP A 248 4.09 25.88 9.81
CA ASP A 248 4.37 25.65 11.23
C ASP A 248 3.44 24.59 11.83
N LYS A 249 2.13 24.69 11.57
CA LYS A 249 1.14 23.68 12.00
C LYS A 249 1.41 22.31 11.39
N GLU A 250 1.73 22.24 10.11
CA GLU A 250 2.02 20.96 9.43
C GLU A 250 3.29 20.30 9.96
N LEU A 251 4.38 21.07 10.06
CA LEU A 251 5.64 20.59 10.60
C LEU A 251 5.46 20.10 12.03
N PHE A 252 4.75 20.85 12.87
CA PHE A 252 4.43 20.42 14.23
C PHE A 252 3.74 19.04 14.26
N MET A 253 2.72 18.84 13.41
CA MET A 253 2.02 17.55 13.32
C MET A 253 2.95 16.41 12.85
N PHE A 254 3.83 16.67 11.88
CA PHE A 254 4.73 15.65 11.35
C PHE A 254 5.85 15.28 12.30
N ILE A 255 6.45 16.26 12.97
CA ILE A 255 7.48 16.07 14.00
C ILE A 255 6.88 15.31 15.18
N SER A 256 5.69 15.71 15.65
CA SER A 256 5.00 15.03 16.76
C SER A 256 4.66 13.58 16.44
N SER A 257 4.36 13.27 15.17
CA SER A 257 4.11 11.91 14.72
C SER A 257 5.37 11.09 14.42
N GLY A 258 6.56 11.70 14.47
CA GLY A 258 7.83 11.05 14.13
C GLY A 258 8.07 10.82 12.63
N ALA A 259 7.27 11.45 11.76
CA ALA A 259 7.40 11.32 10.30
C ALA A 259 8.51 12.22 9.73
N LEU A 260 8.85 13.31 10.43
CA LEU A 260 9.94 14.21 10.08
C LEU A 260 10.91 14.34 11.27
N ASN A 261 12.20 14.18 10.99
CA ASN A 261 13.26 14.30 11.99
C ASN A 261 13.87 15.71 11.99
N VAL A 262 13.02 16.71 12.25
CA VAL A 262 13.42 18.12 12.30
C VAL A 262 12.94 18.77 13.59
N ARG A 263 13.54 19.90 13.96
CA ARG A 263 13.19 20.70 15.13
C ARG A 263 12.87 22.12 14.67
N ILE A 264 11.88 22.74 15.32
CA ILE A 264 11.48 24.12 15.03
C ILE A 264 11.99 25.01 16.17
N ASP A 265 12.80 26.01 15.83
CA ASP A 265 13.15 27.11 16.73
C ASP A 265 12.21 28.29 16.44
N ALA A 266 11.14 28.38 17.25
CA ALA A 266 10.11 29.41 17.08
C ALA A 266 10.59 30.84 17.40
N VAL A 267 11.67 30.99 18.18
CA VAL A 267 12.22 32.32 18.52
C VAL A 267 12.96 32.91 17.33
N LYS A 268 13.71 32.07 16.62
CA LYS A 268 14.45 32.47 15.41
C LYS A 268 13.63 32.29 14.12
N GLY A 269 12.51 31.58 14.17
CA GLY A 269 11.70 31.26 12.99
C GLY A 269 12.39 30.32 12.02
N VAL A 270 13.23 29.40 12.52
CA VAL A 270 14.00 28.46 11.69
C VAL A 270 13.68 27.00 12.00
N VAL A 271 13.86 26.15 11.00
CA VAL A 271 13.79 24.70 11.09
C VAL A 271 15.20 24.16 11.02
N GLU A 272 15.58 23.35 12.00
CA GLU A 272 16.89 22.70 12.09
C GLU A 272 16.74 21.19 11.92
N MET A 273 17.66 20.56 11.20
CA MET A 273 17.69 19.10 11.08
C MET A 273 18.04 18.47 12.43
N GLY A 274 17.21 17.53 12.88
CA GLY A 274 17.49 16.79 14.10
C GLY A 274 18.66 15.84 13.89
N GLN A 275 19.66 15.90 14.77
CA GLN A 275 20.70 14.86 14.79
C GLN A 275 20.06 13.50 15.10
N MET A 276 20.18 12.57 14.16
CA MET A 276 19.72 11.20 14.32
C MET A 276 20.88 10.32 14.76
N ASP A 277 20.96 10.02 16.05
CA ASP A 277 21.79 8.91 16.50
C ASP A 277 21.13 7.60 16.06
N GLY A 278 21.63 6.97 14.99
CA GLY A 278 21.09 5.72 14.47
C GLY A 278 20.94 4.62 15.54
N LYS A 279 21.85 4.60 16.53
CA LYS A 279 21.77 3.71 17.70
C LYS A 279 20.56 4.01 18.58
N ASN A 280 20.24 5.28 18.84
CA ASN A 280 19.10 5.67 19.66
C ASN A 280 17.77 5.35 18.96
N GLN A 281 17.71 5.49 17.63
CA GLN A 281 16.52 5.10 16.87
C GLN A 281 16.31 3.59 16.88
N GLN A 282 17.38 2.81 16.67
CA GLN A 282 17.33 1.35 16.77
C GLN A 282 16.95 0.88 18.17
N TYR A 283 17.51 1.50 19.21
CA TYR A 283 17.19 1.21 20.60
C TYR A 283 15.70 1.47 20.92
N LYS A 284 15.16 2.64 20.52
CA LYS A 284 13.73 2.96 20.71
C LYS A 284 12.83 1.98 19.96
N LYS A 285 13.20 1.60 18.74
CA LYS A 285 12.45 0.62 17.94
C LYS A 285 12.45 -0.75 18.62
N LEU A 286 13.62 -1.22 19.07
CA LEU A 286 13.76 -2.49 19.79
C LEU A 286 12.93 -2.53 21.07
N LEU A 287 12.95 -1.44 21.86
CA LEU A 287 12.15 -1.33 23.08
C LEU A 287 10.65 -1.43 22.76
N HIS A 288 10.19 -0.68 21.76
CA HIS A 288 8.78 -0.70 21.33
C HIS A 288 8.33 -2.08 20.85
N ASP A 289 9.11 -2.72 19.96
CA ASP A 289 8.81 -4.05 19.43
C ASP A 289 8.86 -5.11 20.56
N GLY A 290 9.80 -4.96 21.49
CA GLY A 290 9.92 -5.79 22.70
C GLY A 290 8.70 -5.71 23.60
N ASP A 291 8.20 -4.50 23.87
CA ASP A 291 6.98 -4.28 24.68
C ASP A 291 5.75 -4.90 24.01
N ILE A 292 5.61 -4.79 22.68
CA ILE A 292 4.51 -5.42 21.95
C ILE A 292 4.57 -6.95 22.10
N LEU A 293 5.76 -7.53 21.95
CA LEU A 293 5.96 -8.98 22.07
C LEU A 293 5.65 -9.45 23.51
N LEU A 294 6.21 -8.79 24.52
CA LEU A 294 5.97 -9.12 25.93
C LEU A 294 4.49 -9.06 26.27
N ASN A 295 3.78 -8.01 25.82
CA ASN A 295 2.33 -7.89 26.02
C ASN A 295 1.55 -9.03 25.35
N ARG A 296 1.96 -9.47 24.16
CA ARG A 296 1.33 -10.62 23.47
C ARG A 296 1.58 -11.92 24.22
N ILE A 297 2.82 -12.16 24.67
CA ILE A 297 3.18 -13.36 25.45
C ILE A 297 2.41 -13.39 26.77
N GLN A 298 2.34 -12.26 27.50
CA GLN A 298 1.59 -12.17 28.75
C GLN A 298 0.09 -12.42 28.56
N LYS A 299 -0.50 -11.95 27.44
CA LYS A 299 -1.90 -12.26 27.13
C LYS A 299 -2.10 -13.75 26.83
N LEU A 300 -1.19 -14.35 26.06
CA LEU A 300 -1.24 -15.78 25.74
C LEU A 300 -1.06 -16.66 26.99
N SER A 301 -0.11 -16.34 27.88
CA SER A 301 0.12 -17.12 29.09
C SER A 301 -1.08 -17.10 30.04
N ARG A 302 -1.81 -15.99 30.12
CA ARG A 302 -3.06 -15.90 30.90
C ARG A 302 -4.18 -16.77 30.34
N VAL A 303 -4.21 -17.02 29.03
CA VAL A 303 -5.22 -17.87 28.38
C VAL A 303 -4.86 -19.35 28.51
N ILE A 304 -3.56 -19.69 28.51
CA ILE A 304 -3.09 -21.08 28.61
C ILE A 304 -3.12 -21.60 30.06
N ASN A 305 -2.94 -20.72 31.05
CA ASN A 305 -2.94 -21.09 32.48
C ASN A 305 -4.34 -21.13 33.13
N VAL A 306 -5.41 -20.97 32.36
CA VAL A 306 -6.83 -21.15 32.77
C VAL A 306 -7.33 -22.44 32.16
#